data_AF-A0A0S8JL51-F1
#
_entry.id   AF-A0A0S8JL51-F1
#
_cell.length_a   1.000
_cell.length_b   1.000
_cell.length_c   1.000
_cell.angle_alpha   90.00
_cell.angle_beta   90.00
_cell.angle_gamma   90.00
#
_symmetry.space_group_name_H-M   'P 1'
#
loop_
_entity.id
_entity.type
_entity.pdbx_description
1 polymer ?
#
loop_
_entity_poly.entity_id
_entity_poly.type
_entity_poly.pdbx_seq_one_letter_code
_entity_poly.pdbx_strand_id
1 'polypeptide(L)'
;MAHAVPTDGRVFWINTAASIPSGWSRDTDFDDVYLQGVTDDSRGTGGGAHIHTQNHALIGVAHTHSVSGASVTPGFTMTRKSNIFGSTVSALTHGHNASTSASTTITYADDSTSLSSFEADPPFVRAIIIKPDTGDKLIPDGAFCFTDQAEAPTGFDITGSGGTTDYSEKFILGALAAGDGGGTGGSTTHTHDDISHDHPDNLHGHVFANAGLATSSSKVQSAVTANVLERIHHEVSLYSETLSDVSTEDVVVDAGSSEPAYMNLLGIENTSGADALPAGVIVGYTGTIASVPDQWEHYARIGARQVRIVKNANEVGHTGGSNTHDHNLQAHQHTHAGSHDHVEAEEEFEASASEIGTPTVTLPDTTKSHTHVWTIGSTQPTCQSTGAFSCDSADGRAAYQELIFIKYEPYSTRIRGGLIKGGAVAA
;
A
#
# COMPACT_ATOMS: atom_id res chain seq x y z
N MET A 1 -49.73 17.74 25.21
CA MET A 1 -48.62 17.11 25.95
C MET A 1 -47.33 17.69 25.40
N ALA A 2 -46.34 17.99 26.23
CA ALA A 2 -45.03 18.40 25.73
C ALA A 2 -44.46 17.28 24.86
N HIS A 3 -43.98 17.62 23.67
CA HIS A 3 -43.46 16.65 22.71
C HIS A 3 -42.03 16.29 23.10
N ALA A 4 -41.74 15.00 23.21
CA ALA A 4 -40.52 14.47 23.81
C ALA A 4 -39.73 13.60 22.84
N VAL A 5 -38.46 13.35 23.18
CA VAL A 5 -37.64 12.33 22.53
C VAL A 5 -38.23 10.96 22.87
N PRO A 6 -38.49 10.09 21.87
CA PRO A 6 -39.03 8.77 22.14
C PRO A 6 -38.02 7.88 22.89
N THR A 7 -38.50 6.82 23.55
CA THR A 7 -37.65 5.87 24.30
C THR A 7 -36.51 5.29 23.47
N ASP A 8 -36.77 5.04 22.18
CA ASP A 8 -35.77 4.54 21.24
C ASP A 8 -34.93 5.65 20.59
N GLY A 9 -35.11 6.92 20.98
CA GLY A 9 -34.33 8.05 20.49
C GLY A 9 -32.95 8.14 21.17
N ARG A 10 -31.97 8.68 20.44
CA ARG A 10 -30.58 8.86 20.88
C ARG A 10 -30.09 10.27 20.61
N VAL A 11 -29.55 10.89 21.65
CA VAL A 11 -28.86 12.19 21.56
C VAL A 11 -27.44 12.04 22.08
N PHE A 12 -26.62 13.07 21.86
CA PHE A 12 -25.19 12.99 22.06
C PHE A 12 -24.79 13.82 23.27
N TRP A 13 -24.12 13.21 24.24
CA TRP A 13 -23.65 13.89 25.43
C TRP A 13 -22.13 14.03 25.39
N ILE A 14 -21.65 15.27 25.18
CA ILE A 14 -20.24 15.58 24.96
C ILE A 14 -19.52 15.95 26.29
N ASN A 15 -20.18 15.68 27.42
CA ASN A 15 -19.66 15.97 28.76
C ASN A 15 -19.31 14.68 29.53
N THR A 16 -19.04 14.81 30.83
CA THR A 16 -18.64 13.67 31.68
C THR A 16 -19.78 12.67 31.89
N ALA A 17 -19.46 11.39 32.00
CA ALA A 17 -20.42 10.33 32.27
C ALA A 17 -21.15 10.52 33.61
N ALA A 18 -20.46 11.09 34.60
CA ALA A 18 -21.04 11.40 35.91
C ALA A 18 -22.08 12.54 35.87
N SER A 19 -22.06 13.35 34.81
CA SER A 19 -22.97 14.48 34.61
C SER A 19 -24.18 14.16 33.71
N ILE A 20 -24.35 12.90 33.30
CA ILE A 20 -25.52 12.49 32.50
C ILE A 20 -26.80 12.93 33.23
N PRO A 21 -27.68 13.69 32.57
CA PRO A 21 -28.88 14.23 33.18
C PRO A 21 -29.83 13.15 33.72
N SER A 22 -30.55 13.46 34.81
CA SER A 22 -31.52 12.55 35.39
C SER A 22 -32.63 12.19 34.41
N GLY A 23 -32.99 10.90 34.35
CA GLY A 23 -33.95 10.37 33.37
C GLY A 23 -33.34 10.06 32.00
N TRP A 24 -32.02 10.12 31.88
CA TRP A 24 -31.25 9.65 30.74
C TRP A 24 -30.21 8.63 31.21
N SER A 25 -29.97 7.63 30.37
CA SER A 25 -28.94 6.62 30.57
C SER A 25 -28.04 6.52 29.35
N ARG A 26 -26.79 6.12 29.58
CA ARG A 26 -25.84 5.77 28.51
C ARG A 26 -26.37 4.56 27.74
N ASP A 27 -26.26 4.61 26.42
CA ASP A 27 -26.49 3.45 25.57
C ASP A 27 -25.16 2.83 25.17
N THR A 28 -24.80 1.73 25.84
CA THR A 28 -23.48 1.09 25.70
C THR A 28 -23.28 0.38 24.37
N ASP A 29 -24.35 0.12 23.62
CA ASP A 29 -24.28 -0.49 22.28
C ASP A 29 -23.55 0.41 21.27
N PHE A 30 -23.40 1.70 21.60
CA PHE A 30 -22.69 2.69 20.79
C PHE A 30 -21.37 3.14 21.43
N ASP A 31 -20.84 2.40 22.41
CA ASP A 31 -19.53 2.70 22.97
C ASP A 31 -18.42 2.34 21.96
N ASP A 32 -17.49 3.27 21.76
CA ASP A 32 -16.31 3.12 20.89
C ASP A 32 -16.58 2.70 19.43
N VAL A 33 -17.73 3.11 18.88
CA VAL A 33 -18.10 2.89 17.47
C VAL A 33 -18.66 4.15 16.84
N TYR A 34 -18.46 4.31 15.53
CA TYR A 34 -19.07 5.39 14.76
C TYR A 34 -20.56 5.13 14.49
N LEU A 35 -21.28 6.20 14.19
CA LEU A 35 -22.71 6.15 13.90
C LEU A 35 -22.95 6.15 12.39
N GLN A 36 -23.58 5.09 11.85
CA GLN A 36 -23.93 5.00 10.44
C GLN A 36 -25.45 4.94 10.24
N GLY A 37 -25.98 5.81 9.39
CA GLY A 37 -27.39 5.78 9.01
C GLY A 37 -27.74 4.53 8.22
N VAL A 38 -29.03 4.20 8.19
CA VAL A 38 -29.60 3.15 7.32
C VAL A 38 -30.89 3.63 6.66
N THR A 39 -31.26 3.00 5.55
CA THR A 39 -32.52 3.29 4.83
C THR A 39 -33.67 2.34 5.19
N ASP A 40 -33.38 1.28 5.93
CA ASP A 40 -34.32 0.23 6.31
C ASP A 40 -34.23 -0.04 7.82
N ASP A 41 -34.76 -1.18 8.27
CA ASP A 41 -34.75 -1.60 9.67
C ASP A 41 -33.44 -2.30 10.09
N SER A 42 -32.37 -2.24 9.28
CA SER A 42 -31.10 -2.88 9.63
C SER A 42 -30.42 -2.25 10.85
N ARG A 43 -29.71 -3.10 11.59
CA ARG A 43 -29.00 -2.79 12.84
C ARG A 43 -27.64 -3.49 12.85
N GLY A 44 -26.95 -3.44 11.71
CA GLY A 44 -25.65 -4.07 11.54
C GLY A 44 -24.53 -3.37 12.32
N THR A 45 -23.47 -4.11 12.54
CA THR A 45 -22.13 -3.58 12.81
C THR A 45 -21.25 -3.85 11.60
N GLY A 46 -20.21 -3.04 11.41
CA GLY A 46 -19.22 -3.29 10.36
C GLY A 46 -18.00 -2.40 10.50
N GLY A 47 -17.12 -2.48 9.51
CA GLY A 47 -15.84 -1.77 9.51
C GLY A 47 -14.76 -2.47 10.34
N GLY A 48 -13.63 -1.79 10.48
CA GLY A 48 -12.46 -2.24 11.23
C GLY A 48 -11.20 -2.30 10.36
N ALA A 49 -10.15 -2.90 10.90
CA ALA A 49 -8.87 -3.04 10.24
C ALA A 49 -9.03 -3.81 8.93
N HIS A 50 -8.40 -3.30 7.88
CA HIS A 50 -8.24 -3.98 6.61
C HIS A 50 -6.76 -4.01 6.23
N ILE A 51 -6.46 -4.88 5.27
CA ILE A 51 -5.15 -5.01 4.66
C ILE A 51 -5.30 -4.79 3.16
N HIS A 52 -4.27 -4.22 2.57
CA HIS A 52 -4.13 -4.13 1.13
C HIS A 52 -3.12 -5.15 0.66
N THR A 53 -3.42 -5.81 -0.46
CA THR A 53 -2.46 -6.70 -1.13
C THR A 53 -1.94 -6.01 -2.38
N GLN A 54 -0.64 -6.09 -2.58
CA GLN A 54 0.06 -5.50 -3.71
C GLN A 54 0.62 -6.59 -4.61
N ASN A 55 0.76 -6.30 -5.90
CA ASN A 55 1.47 -7.15 -6.84
C ASN A 55 2.29 -6.27 -7.78
N HIS A 56 3.58 -6.57 -7.93
CA HIS A 56 4.44 -5.90 -8.89
C HIS A 56 5.50 -6.83 -9.47
N ALA A 57 5.95 -6.46 -10.66
CA ALA A 57 6.99 -7.15 -11.40
C ALA A 57 8.27 -6.31 -11.42
N LEU A 58 9.39 -6.97 -11.11
CA LEU A 58 10.73 -6.40 -11.23
C LEU A 58 11.37 -6.82 -12.56
N ILE A 59 12.11 -5.89 -13.18
CA ILE A 59 13.02 -6.20 -14.29
C ILE A 59 14.45 -5.91 -13.86
N GLY A 60 15.31 -6.92 -14.05
CA GLY A 60 16.74 -6.82 -13.75
C GLY A 60 17.46 -6.14 -14.90
N VAL A 61 18.33 -5.20 -14.57
CA VAL A 61 19.21 -4.59 -15.56
C VAL A 61 20.22 -5.64 -16.03
N ALA A 62 20.37 -5.76 -17.36
CA ALA A 62 21.40 -6.63 -17.93
C ALA A 62 22.78 -6.20 -17.39
N HIS A 63 23.56 -7.17 -16.93
CA HIS A 63 24.90 -6.95 -16.40
C HIS A 63 25.93 -7.69 -17.26
N THR A 64 27.21 -7.48 -16.98
CA THR A 64 28.29 -8.12 -17.73
C THR A 64 29.40 -8.57 -16.80
N HIS A 65 30.04 -9.69 -17.12
CA HIS A 65 31.26 -10.11 -16.43
C HIS A 65 32.46 -9.87 -17.35
N SER A 66 33.49 -9.23 -16.81
CA SER A 66 34.78 -9.15 -17.50
C SER A 66 35.58 -10.41 -17.17
N VAL A 67 35.84 -11.23 -18.18
CA VAL A 67 36.68 -12.43 -18.08
C VAL A 67 38.05 -12.11 -18.65
N SER A 68 39.11 -12.32 -17.88
CA SER A 68 40.48 -12.13 -18.36
C SER A 68 41.39 -13.25 -17.88
N GLY A 69 42.26 -13.73 -18.78
CA GLY A 69 43.29 -14.71 -18.47
C GLY A 69 44.65 -14.01 -18.42
N ALA A 70 45.37 -14.14 -17.30
CA ALA A 70 46.72 -13.61 -17.20
C ALA A 70 47.66 -14.29 -18.22
N SER A 71 48.68 -13.56 -18.69
CA SER A 71 49.69 -14.10 -19.61
C SER A 71 50.53 -15.16 -18.89
N VAL A 72 50.68 -16.33 -19.50
CA VAL A 72 51.45 -17.44 -18.93
C VAL A 72 52.78 -17.54 -19.68
N THR A 73 53.87 -17.63 -18.92
CA THR A 73 55.19 -17.94 -19.48
C THR A 73 55.34 -19.46 -19.50
N PRO A 74 55.46 -20.11 -20.68
CA PRO A 74 55.58 -21.56 -20.71
C PRO A 74 56.89 -21.99 -20.06
N GLY A 75 56.81 -22.92 -19.11
CA GLY A 75 57.95 -23.42 -18.35
C GLY A 75 58.79 -24.49 -19.06
N PHE A 76 58.84 -24.51 -20.40
CA PHE A 76 59.61 -25.54 -21.10
C PHE A 76 60.70 -24.96 -22.00
N THR A 77 61.90 -25.52 -21.86
CA THR A 77 63.03 -25.31 -22.76
C THR A 77 63.17 -26.54 -23.64
N MET A 78 62.92 -26.43 -24.94
CA MET A 78 63.25 -27.52 -25.87
C MET A 78 64.70 -27.39 -26.31
N THR A 79 65.57 -28.24 -25.76
CA THR A 79 66.94 -28.37 -26.26
C THR A 79 66.95 -29.38 -27.41
N ARG A 80 67.04 -28.90 -28.66
CA ARG A 80 67.35 -29.78 -29.80
C ARG A 80 68.76 -30.33 -29.63
N LYS A 81 68.91 -31.64 -29.38
CA LYS A 81 70.16 -32.34 -29.72
C LYS A 81 70.15 -32.62 -31.21
N SER A 82 70.55 -31.64 -32.01
CA SER A 82 70.98 -31.88 -33.39
C SER A 82 72.50 -31.74 -33.44
N ASN A 83 73.13 -32.64 -34.17
CA ASN A 83 74.58 -32.78 -34.33
C ASN A 83 75.21 -31.64 -35.16
N ILE A 84 74.45 -30.66 -35.64
CA ILE A 84 74.96 -29.49 -36.38
C ILE A 84 74.11 -28.27 -36.00
N PHE A 85 74.68 -27.38 -35.18
CA PHE A 85 74.11 -26.15 -34.59
C PHE A 85 72.98 -26.36 -33.56
N GLY A 86 73.31 -26.17 -32.29
CA GLY A 86 72.35 -26.03 -31.21
C GLY A 86 71.53 -24.75 -31.40
N SER A 87 70.25 -24.90 -31.74
CA SER A 87 69.30 -23.79 -31.78
C SER A 87 68.31 -23.99 -30.63
N THR A 88 68.22 -22.99 -29.75
CA THR A 88 67.23 -22.94 -28.69
C THR A 88 65.90 -22.47 -29.28
N VAL A 89 64.84 -23.28 -29.18
CA VAL A 89 63.47 -22.81 -29.38
C VAL A 89 62.98 -22.37 -28.00
N SER A 90 62.86 -21.06 -27.79
CA SER A 90 62.25 -20.53 -26.58
C SER A 90 60.73 -20.59 -26.74
N ALA A 91 60.04 -21.17 -25.78
CA ALA A 91 58.60 -21.04 -25.69
C ALA A 91 58.25 -19.57 -25.45
N LEU A 92 57.15 -19.12 -26.06
CA LEU A 92 56.73 -17.71 -26.05
C LEU A 92 55.67 -17.50 -24.97
N THR A 93 55.92 -16.55 -24.07
CA THR A 93 54.88 -15.97 -23.23
C THR A 93 53.77 -15.46 -24.13
N HIS A 94 52.57 -15.98 -23.95
CA HIS A 94 51.40 -15.47 -24.65
C HIS A 94 50.32 -15.15 -23.61
N GLY A 95 49.38 -14.32 -24.03
CA GLY A 95 48.27 -13.88 -23.22
C GLY A 95 47.02 -13.74 -24.06
N HIS A 96 45.90 -13.63 -23.37
CA HIS A 96 44.60 -13.38 -23.96
C HIS A 96 44.15 -11.97 -23.64
N ASN A 97 43.41 -11.37 -24.57
CA ASN A 97 42.75 -10.11 -24.30
C ASN A 97 41.51 -10.39 -23.43
N ALA A 98 41.19 -9.47 -22.53
CA ALA A 98 39.96 -9.55 -21.75
C ALA A 98 38.75 -9.62 -22.69
N SER A 99 37.83 -10.54 -22.39
CA SER A 99 36.59 -10.74 -23.12
C SER A 99 35.43 -10.58 -22.16
N THR A 100 34.39 -9.89 -22.60
CA THR A 100 33.22 -9.60 -21.76
C THR A 100 32.11 -10.58 -22.11
N SER A 101 31.57 -11.28 -21.11
CA SER A 101 30.32 -12.03 -21.30
C SER A 101 29.16 -11.04 -21.36
N ALA A 102 28.24 -11.26 -22.29
CA ALA A 102 26.95 -10.60 -22.27
C ALA A 102 26.02 -11.40 -21.34
N SER A 103 25.32 -10.74 -20.41
CA SER A 103 24.17 -11.36 -19.75
C SER A 103 22.91 -11.18 -20.59
N THR A 104 21.94 -12.05 -20.37
CA THR A 104 20.54 -11.76 -20.71
C THR A 104 19.90 -10.88 -19.64
N THR A 105 18.82 -10.18 -20.00
CA THR A 105 17.92 -9.53 -19.04
C THR A 105 17.35 -10.58 -18.08
N ILE A 106 17.35 -10.29 -16.78
CA ILE A 106 16.76 -11.15 -15.74
C ILE A 106 15.32 -10.68 -15.51
N THR A 107 14.39 -11.62 -15.43
CA THR A 107 13.02 -11.40 -14.97
C THR A 107 12.87 -12.06 -13.61
N TYR A 108 12.32 -11.36 -12.62
CA TYR A 108 12.02 -11.96 -11.31
C TYR A 108 10.67 -12.63 -11.33
N ALA A 109 10.43 -13.54 -10.39
CA ALA A 109 9.06 -13.95 -10.14
C ALA A 109 8.25 -12.75 -9.59
N ASP A 110 7.02 -12.62 -10.05
CA ASP A 110 6.06 -11.73 -9.42
C ASP A 110 5.87 -12.20 -7.97
N ASP A 111 5.94 -11.26 -7.03
CA ASP A 111 5.58 -11.53 -5.64
C ASP A 111 4.51 -10.54 -5.18
N SER A 112 3.71 -11.00 -4.22
CA SER A 112 2.67 -10.18 -3.60
C SER A 112 3.01 -9.93 -2.15
N THR A 113 3.15 -8.65 -1.79
CA THR A 113 3.30 -8.24 -0.39
C THR A 113 1.98 -7.65 0.13
N SER A 114 1.78 -7.74 1.44
CA SER A 114 0.66 -7.08 2.12
C SER A 114 1.16 -5.81 2.77
N LEU A 115 0.40 -4.72 2.67
CA LEU A 115 0.65 -3.53 3.47
C LEU A 115 0.33 -3.80 4.95
N SER A 116 0.99 -3.05 5.82
CA SER A 116 0.66 -3.01 7.24
C SER A 116 -0.83 -2.72 7.46
N SER A 117 -1.49 -3.47 8.35
CA SER A 117 -2.87 -3.17 8.75
C SER A 117 -2.88 -1.95 9.69
N PHE A 118 -3.66 -0.93 9.35
CA PHE A 118 -3.86 0.25 10.20
C PHE A 118 -5.35 0.62 10.21
N GLU A 119 -5.92 0.86 11.40
CA GLU A 119 -7.23 1.50 11.49
C GLU A 119 -7.04 3.02 11.50
N ALA A 120 -7.42 3.65 10.40
CA ALA A 120 -7.40 5.08 10.27
C ALA A 120 -8.72 5.69 10.74
N ASP A 121 -8.72 6.24 11.95
CA ASP A 121 -9.86 7.01 12.44
C ASP A 121 -10.05 8.31 11.62
N PRO A 122 -11.24 8.56 11.02
CA PRO A 122 -11.58 9.88 10.51
C PRO A 122 -11.57 10.93 11.64
N PRO A 123 -11.53 12.23 11.33
CA PRO A 123 -11.59 13.26 12.36
C PRO A 123 -12.85 13.11 13.22
N PHE A 124 -12.70 12.90 14.52
CA PHE A 124 -13.84 12.58 15.39
C PHE A 124 -13.97 13.51 16.59
N VAL A 125 -15.18 13.55 17.14
CA VAL A 125 -15.46 13.95 18.51
C VAL A 125 -16.15 12.78 19.22
N ARG A 126 -15.72 12.49 20.45
CA ARG A 126 -16.33 11.47 21.29
C ARG A 126 -17.60 11.99 21.94
N ALA A 127 -18.67 11.23 21.85
CA ALA A 127 -19.91 11.51 22.56
C ALA A 127 -20.39 10.26 23.31
N ILE A 128 -20.88 10.46 24.53
CA ILE A 128 -21.67 9.44 25.20
C ILE A 128 -23.04 9.45 24.52
N ILE A 129 -23.41 8.35 23.88
CA ILE A 129 -24.75 8.22 23.30
C ILE A 129 -25.70 7.97 24.46
N ILE A 130 -26.69 8.84 24.63
CA ILE A 130 -27.66 8.73 25.72
C ILE A 130 -29.07 8.48 25.18
N LYS A 131 -29.84 7.71 25.94
CA LYS A 131 -31.24 7.38 25.69
C LYS A 131 -32.11 7.82 26.86
N PRO A 132 -33.34 8.25 26.61
CA PRO A 132 -34.22 8.63 27.70
C PRO A 132 -34.74 7.35 28.37
N ASP A 133 -34.74 7.34 29.71
CA ASP A 133 -35.23 6.19 30.49
C ASP A 133 -36.73 5.96 30.27
N THR A 134 -37.44 7.02 29.88
CA THR A 134 -38.87 7.07 29.56
C THR A 134 -39.11 7.97 28.35
N GLY A 135 -40.10 7.67 27.50
CA GLY A 135 -40.37 8.41 26.25
C GLY A 135 -41.02 9.80 26.43
N ASP A 136 -40.78 10.45 27.56
CA ASP A 136 -41.36 11.73 27.98
C ASP A 136 -40.28 12.79 28.27
N LYS A 137 -39.02 12.52 27.92
CA LYS A 137 -37.89 13.44 28.15
C LYS A 137 -37.65 14.36 26.97
N LEU A 138 -37.39 15.63 27.28
CA LEU A 138 -36.83 16.59 26.34
C LEU A 138 -35.32 16.40 26.23
N ILE A 139 -34.75 16.91 25.14
CA ILE A 139 -33.29 16.97 24.97
C ILE A 139 -32.72 17.81 26.12
N PRO A 140 -31.83 17.27 26.95
CA PRO A 140 -31.34 17.99 28.11
C PRO A 140 -30.37 19.12 27.71
N ASP A 141 -30.21 20.10 28.60
CA ASP A 141 -29.22 21.17 28.46
C ASP A 141 -27.80 20.59 28.34
N GLY A 142 -27.02 21.08 27.38
CA GLY A 142 -25.69 20.57 27.03
C GLY A 142 -25.69 19.32 26.13
N ALA A 143 -26.85 18.76 25.78
CA ALA A 143 -26.90 17.67 24.80
C ALA A 143 -26.86 18.19 23.37
N PHE A 144 -26.14 17.45 22.55
CA PHE A 144 -25.91 17.70 21.14
C PHE A 144 -26.86 16.83 20.28
N CYS A 145 -27.31 17.41 19.16
CA CYS A 145 -28.12 16.75 18.13
C CYS A 145 -27.90 17.44 16.77
N PHE A 146 -28.67 17.05 15.75
CA PHE A 146 -28.51 17.59 14.40
C PHE A 146 -29.72 18.40 13.95
N THR A 147 -29.53 19.22 12.92
CA THR A 147 -30.62 19.82 12.16
C THR A 147 -30.25 19.93 10.68
N ASP A 148 -31.26 19.85 9.82
CA ASP A 148 -31.15 20.14 8.38
C ASP A 148 -31.61 21.57 8.02
N GLN A 149 -31.96 22.36 9.04
CA GLN A 149 -32.40 23.74 8.87
C GLN A 149 -31.21 24.67 8.62
N ALA A 150 -31.49 25.88 8.12
CA ALA A 150 -30.45 26.88 7.88
C ALA A 150 -29.97 27.59 9.16
N GLU A 151 -30.74 27.51 10.25
CA GLU A 151 -30.44 28.16 11.53
C GLU A 151 -30.72 27.18 12.67
N ALA A 152 -30.03 27.36 13.79
CA ALA A 152 -30.37 26.60 15.00
C ALA A 152 -31.79 26.98 15.47
N PRO A 153 -32.61 25.99 15.89
CA PRO A 153 -33.91 26.29 16.47
C PRO A 153 -33.77 27.07 17.78
N THR A 154 -34.83 27.80 18.18
CA THR A 154 -34.82 28.53 19.45
C THR A 154 -34.49 27.61 20.62
N GLY A 155 -33.53 28.04 21.43
CA GLY A 155 -33.03 27.32 22.59
C GLY A 155 -31.86 26.37 22.30
N PHE A 156 -31.41 26.34 21.04
CA PHE A 156 -30.21 25.64 20.61
C PHE A 156 -29.24 26.62 19.98
N ASP A 157 -27.95 26.32 20.12
CA ASP A 157 -26.88 27.03 19.42
C ASP A 157 -26.16 26.08 18.46
N ILE A 158 -25.70 26.60 17.33
CA ILE A 158 -24.82 25.86 16.41
C ILE A 158 -23.47 25.64 17.10
N THR A 159 -22.86 24.45 16.95
CA THR A 159 -21.52 24.19 17.48
C THR A 159 -20.50 25.21 16.98
N GLY A 160 -19.71 25.76 17.90
CA GLY A 160 -18.76 26.84 17.62
C GLY A 160 -19.39 28.24 17.58
N SER A 161 -20.68 28.35 17.91
CA SER A 161 -21.41 29.61 18.09
C SER A 161 -22.04 29.67 19.48
N GLY A 162 -22.45 30.86 19.94
CA GLY A 162 -23.17 31.00 21.23
C GLY A 162 -22.37 30.62 22.49
N GLY A 163 -21.06 30.37 22.37
CA GLY A 163 -20.22 29.87 23.47
C GLY A 163 -20.06 28.35 23.52
N THR A 164 -20.66 27.62 22.56
CA THR A 164 -20.47 26.17 22.39
C THR A 164 -19.13 25.85 21.73
N THR A 165 -18.64 24.62 21.92
CA THR A 165 -17.38 24.17 21.30
C THR A 165 -17.59 23.86 19.82
N ASP A 166 -16.60 24.19 18.99
CA ASP A 166 -16.64 23.92 17.55
C ASP A 166 -16.24 22.47 17.22
N TYR A 167 -17.23 21.69 16.79
CA TYR A 167 -17.04 20.31 16.33
C TYR A 167 -17.19 20.17 14.81
N SER A 168 -17.17 21.27 14.06
CA SER A 168 -17.21 21.21 12.60
C SER A 168 -16.11 20.32 12.02
N GLU A 169 -16.45 19.69 10.90
CA GLU A 169 -15.65 18.74 10.13
C GLU A 169 -15.36 17.41 10.81
N LYS A 170 -16.02 17.11 11.94
CA LYS A 170 -15.82 15.87 12.69
C LYS A 170 -17.00 14.91 12.57
N PHE A 171 -16.74 13.65 12.81
CA PHE A 171 -17.70 12.57 12.96
C PHE A 171 -17.98 12.28 14.43
N ILE A 172 -19.15 11.72 14.75
CA ILE A 172 -19.45 11.25 16.11
C ILE A 172 -18.89 9.85 16.29
N LEU A 173 -17.95 9.72 17.21
CA LEU A 173 -17.47 8.44 17.74
C LEU A 173 -18.07 8.23 19.13
N GLY A 174 -18.56 7.04 19.41
CA GLY A 174 -18.93 6.65 20.78
C GLY A 174 -17.80 6.89 21.77
N ALA A 175 -18.11 7.39 22.96
CA ALA A 175 -17.13 7.41 24.05
C ALA A 175 -16.69 5.97 24.38
N LEU A 176 -15.44 5.81 24.85
CA LEU A 176 -14.96 4.53 25.40
C LEU A 176 -15.90 4.04 26.50
N ALA A 177 -15.98 2.72 26.71
CA ALA A 177 -16.81 2.15 27.78
C ALA A 177 -16.52 2.82 29.14
N ALA A 178 -17.57 3.36 29.77
CA ALA A 178 -17.52 4.18 30.99
C ALA A 178 -16.67 5.48 30.92
N GLY A 179 -16.15 5.83 29.75
CA GLY A 179 -15.40 7.06 29.49
C GLY A 179 -16.30 8.28 29.24
N ASP A 180 -15.68 9.46 29.28
CA ASP A 180 -16.32 10.75 29.08
C ASP A 180 -16.44 11.13 27.59
N GLY A 181 -17.34 12.08 27.28
CA GLY A 181 -17.41 12.74 25.97
C GLY A 181 -16.40 13.88 25.81
N GLY A 182 -16.36 14.49 24.63
CA GLY A 182 -15.60 15.71 24.34
C GLY A 182 -14.18 15.51 23.80
N GLY A 183 -13.62 14.31 23.93
CA GLY A 183 -12.33 13.97 23.32
C GLY A 183 -12.40 14.09 21.79
N THR A 184 -11.33 14.58 21.16
CA THR A 184 -11.23 14.67 19.70
C THR A 184 -9.96 13.98 19.21
N GLY A 185 -9.94 13.59 17.94
CA GLY A 185 -8.81 12.89 17.34
C GLY A 185 -9.06 12.57 15.87
N GLY A 186 -8.30 11.61 15.34
CA GLY A 186 -8.38 11.17 13.96
C GLY A 186 -7.71 12.11 12.96
N SER A 187 -7.71 11.72 11.70
CA SER A 187 -7.11 12.44 10.58
C SER A 187 -7.95 12.24 9.32
N THR A 188 -7.96 13.21 8.41
CA THR A 188 -8.62 13.06 7.10
C THR A 188 -7.88 12.10 6.17
N THR A 189 -6.63 11.79 6.50
CA THR A 189 -5.75 10.92 5.71
C THR A 189 -4.88 10.01 6.58
N HIS A 190 -4.38 8.93 6.00
CA HIS A 190 -3.43 8.01 6.62
C HIS A 190 -2.47 7.44 5.58
N THR A 191 -1.34 6.90 6.04
CA THR A 191 -0.35 6.20 5.22
C THR A 191 -0.14 4.79 5.77
N HIS A 192 0.33 3.90 4.90
CA HIS A 192 0.82 2.58 5.30
C HIS A 192 2.34 2.55 5.18
N ASP A 193 2.97 1.76 6.04
CA ASP A 193 4.34 1.32 5.81
C ASP A 193 4.31 0.08 4.93
N ASP A 194 5.20 0.05 3.93
CA ASP A 194 5.45 -1.15 3.14
C ASP A 194 6.18 -2.20 3.99
N ILE A 195 5.77 -3.46 3.86
CA ILE A 195 6.39 -4.56 4.60
C ILE A 195 7.48 -5.14 3.70
N SER A 196 8.74 -5.09 4.17
CA SER A 196 9.89 -5.72 3.51
C SER A 196 9.52 -7.09 2.95
N HIS A 197 9.67 -7.23 1.63
CA HIS A 197 9.47 -8.47 0.88
C HIS A 197 10.67 -8.76 -0.02
N ASP A 198 10.74 -10.01 -0.47
CA ASP A 198 11.85 -10.54 -1.25
C ASP A 198 11.33 -11.12 -2.57
N HIS A 199 12.10 -10.98 -3.64
CA HIS A 199 11.79 -11.63 -4.91
C HIS A 199 12.80 -12.74 -5.20
N PRO A 200 12.35 -13.96 -5.57
CA PRO A 200 13.26 -14.97 -6.08
C PRO A 200 13.63 -14.70 -7.54
N ASP A 201 14.92 -14.80 -7.85
CA ASP A 201 15.43 -14.70 -9.21
C ASP A 201 14.91 -15.88 -10.05
N ASN A 202 14.45 -15.62 -11.28
CA ASN A 202 14.31 -16.72 -12.23
C ASN A 202 15.68 -17.14 -12.76
N LEU A 203 15.80 -18.44 -13.04
CA LEU A 203 16.96 -18.99 -13.71
C LEU A 203 17.22 -18.25 -15.03
N HIS A 204 18.41 -17.66 -15.18
CA HIS A 204 18.83 -16.93 -16.38
C HIS A 204 20.20 -17.42 -16.84
N GLY A 205 20.53 -17.27 -18.12
CA GLY A 205 21.77 -17.79 -18.70
C GLY A 205 22.83 -16.70 -18.96
N HIS A 206 24.07 -17.13 -19.10
CA HIS A 206 25.15 -16.31 -19.63
C HIS A 206 25.54 -16.79 -21.04
N VAL A 207 25.94 -15.86 -21.91
CA VAL A 207 26.57 -16.22 -23.19
C VAL A 207 28.06 -16.44 -22.94
N PHE A 208 28.63 -17.50 -23.52
CA PHE A 208 30.03 -17.85 -23.40
C PHE A 208 30.96 -16.67 -23.74
N ALA A 209 31.98 -16.46 -22.91
CA ALA A 209 33.06 -15.53 -23.23
C ALA A 209 34.19 -16.29 -23.94
N ASN A 210 34.52 -15.86 -25.16
CA ASN A 210 35.62 -16.42 -25.92
C ASN A 210 36.85 -15.53 -25.77
N ALA A 211 37.94 -16.06 -25.21
CA ALA A 211 39.17 -15.32 -24.92
C ALA A 211 39.96 -14.86 -26.18
N GLY A 212 39.41 -15.07 -27.38
CA GLY A 212 39.99 -14.62 -28.64
C GLY A 212 41.29 -15.34 -29.01
N LEU A 213 41.87 -14.94 -30.15
CA LEU A 213 43.15 -15.48 -30.62
C LEU A 213 44.31 -14.94 -29.78
N ALA A 214 45.32 -15.79 -29.53
CA ALA A 214 46.56 -15.37 -28.90
C ALA A 214 47.27 -14.31 -29.76
N THR A 215 47.86 -13.30 -29.11
CA THR A 215 48.42 -12.11 -29.76
C THR A 215 49.82 -12.30 -30.36
N SER A 216 50.39 -13.50 -30.34
CA SER A 216 51.80 -13.73 -30.66
C SER A 216 52.04 -14.79 -31.74
N SER A 217 52.79 -14.40 -32.77
CA SER A 217 53.33 -15.29 -33.81
C SER A 217 54.79 -15.64 -33.48
N SER A 218 55.17 -16.91 -33.68
CA SER A 218 56.56 -17.35 -33.56
C SER A 218 57.22 -17.44 -34.94
N LYS A 219 58.52 -17.08 -35.00
CA LYS A 219 59.37 -17.37 -36.16
C LYS A 219 60.19 -18.63 -35.87
N VAL A 220 60.01 -19.67 -36.67
CA VAL A 220 60.90 -20.84 -36.65
C VAL A 220 61.88 -20.64 -37.81
N GLN A 221 63.09 -20.17 -37.48
CA GLN A 221 64.19 -19.93 -38.43
C GLN A 221 63.98 -18.70 -39.35
N SER A 222 65.09 -18.13 -39.84
CA SER A 222 65.20 -16.84 -40.54
C SER A 222 64.41 -16.68 -41.87
N ALA A 223 63.47 -17.57 -42.21
CA ALA A 223 62.70 -17.46 -43.47
C ALA A 223 61.28 -18.05 -43.43
N VAL A 224 60.81 -18.62 -42.32
CA VAL A 224 59.45 -19.17 -42.24
C VAL A 224 58.77 -18.73 -40.94
N THR A 225 57.71 -17.95 -41.07
CA THR A 225 56.78 -17.65 -39.98
C THR A 225 55.86 -18.85 -39.85
N ALA A 226 55.83 -19.49 -38.68
CA ALA A 226 54.88 -20.56 -38.40
C ALA A 226 54.07 -20.17 -37.16
N ASN A 227 52.78 -19.96 -37.33
CA ASN A 227 51.85 -19.74 -36.22
C ASN A 227 51.59 -21.09 -35.58
N VAL A 228 52.04 -21.28 -34.34
CA VAL A 228 51.88 -22.56 -33.63
C VAL A 228 50.53 -22.64 -32.89
N LEU A 229 49.81 -21.52 -32.75
CA LEU A 229 48.56 -21.44 -32.00
C LEU A 229 47.56 -20.54 -32.74
N GLU A 230 47.04 -21.02 -33.87
CA GLU A 230 46.10 -20.26 -34.71
C GLU A 230 44.62 -20.51 -34.37
N ARG A 231 44.34 -21.10 -33.20
CA ARG A 231 42.98 -21.54 -32.87
C ARG A 231 42.56 -21.15 -31.45
N ILE A 232 41.31 -20.74 -31.34
CA ILE A 232 40.53 -20.66 -30.10
C ILE A 232 40.68 -22.00 -29.37
N HIS A 233 41.07 -21.98 -28.09
CA HIS A 233 41.24 -23.21 -27.29
C HIS A 233 40.79 -23.08 -25.83
N HIS A 234 40.21 -21.94 -25.44
CA HIS A 234 39.60 -21.78 -24.12
C HIS A 234 38.18 -21.23 -24.27
N GLU A 235 37.22 -21.96 -23.73
CA GLU A 235 35.84 -21.55 -23.59
C GLU A 235 35.54 -21.45 -22.09
N VAL A 236 35.15 -20.25 -21.64
CA VAL A 236 34.77 -20.04 -20.24
C VAL A 236 33.26 -20.10 -20.14
N SER A 237 32.76 -21.10 -19.44
CA SER A 237 31.34 -21.24 -19.09
C SER A 237 31.07 -20.55 -17.76
N LEU A 238 30.06 -19.68 -17.72
CA LEU A 238 29.55 -19.11 -16.48
C LEU A 238 28.23 -19.80 -16.17
N TYR A 239 28.16 -20.48 -15.03
CA TYR A 239 26.92 -21.10 -14.56
C TYR A 239 25.95 -20.05 -14.05
N SER A 240 24.66 -20.35 -14.19
CA SER A 240 23.57 -19.58 -13.61
C SER A 240 23.32 -20.01 -12.17
N GLU A 241 23.21 -19.06 -11.25
CA GLU A 241 22.68 -19.32 -9.91
C GLU A 241 21.34 -18.61 -9.71
N THR A 242 20.46 -19.20 -8.89
CA THR A 242 19.30 -18.52 -8.31
C THR A 242 19.74 -17.83 -7.04
N LEU A 243 19.62 -16.50 -7.01
CA LEU A 243 19.76 -15.70 -5.80
C LEU A 243 18.38 -15.16 -5.39
N SER A 244 18.32 -14.51 -4.23
CA SER A 244 17.13 -13.82 -3.75
C SER A 244 17.46 -12.34 -3.61
N ASP A 245 16.58 -11.50 -4.12
CA ASP A 245 16.63 -10.06 -3.93
C ASP A 245 15.95 -9.64 -2.65
N VAL A 246 16.56 -8.67 -1.97
CA VAL A 246 16.04 -8.08 -0.73
C VAL A 246 15.70 -6.63 -1.02
N SER A 247 14.48 -6.20 -0.68
CA SER A 247 14.16 -4.78 -0.68
C SER A 247 15.04 -4.02 0.31
N THR A 248 15.69 -2.95 -0.15
CA THR A 248 16.59 -2.14 0.69
C THR A 248 16.06 -0.75 1.01
N GLU A 249 14.88 -0.40 0.51
CA GLU A 249 14.25 0.89 0.77
C GLU A 249 12.80 0.70 1.27
N ASP A 250 12.46 1.42 2.34
CA ASP A 250 11.08 1.56 2.78
C ASP A 250 10.32 2.39 1.74
N VAL A 251 9.29 1.79 1.12
CA VAL A 251 8.45 2.48 0.15
C VAL A 251 7.39 3.27 0.90
N VAL A 252 7.35 4.59 0.66
CA VAL A 252 6.29 5.44 1.20
C VAL A 252 5.04 5.27 0.34
N VAL A 253 3.97 4.78 0.95
CA VAL A 253 2.65 4.67 0.32
C VAL A 253 1.96 6.03 0.33
N ASP A 254 1.35 6.42 -0.79
CA ASP A 254 0.58 7.67 -0.84
C ASP A 254 -0.56 7.67 0.19
N ALA A 255 -0.89 8.85 0.70
CA ALA A 255 -1.90 8.96 1.74
C ALA A 255 -3.31 8.65 1.19
N GLY A 256 -3.99 7.69 1.81
CA GLY A 256 -5.40 7.37 1.57
C GLY A 256 -6.31 8.29 2.38
N SER A 257 -7.55 8.50 1.92
CA SER A 257 -8.55 9.22 2.72
C SER A 257 -9.12 8.30 3.81
N SER A 258 -9.26 8.84 5.01
CA SER A 258 -9.90 8.14 6.13
C SER A 258 -11.38 8.50 6.28
N GLU A 259 -11.92 9.41 5.46
CA GLU A 259 -13.29 9.88 5.61
C GLU A 259 -14.31 8.89 5.01
N PRO A 260 -15.21 8.30 5.83
CA PRO A 260 -16.24 7.40 5.34
C PRO A 260 -17.25 8.15 4.47
N ALA A 261 -18.09 7.44 3.71
CA ALA A 261 -19.17 8.11 2.99
C ALA A 261 -20.07 8.87 3.99
N TYR A 262 -20.23 10.18 3.76
CA TYR A 262 -20.86 11.08 4.73
C TYR A 262 -21.92 11.99 4.14
N MET A 263 -22.77 12.51 5.02
CA MET A 263 -23.65 13.66 4.79
C MET A 263 -23.40 14.74 5.83
N ASN A 264 -23.30 15.98 5.38
CA ASN A 264 -23.16 17.14 6.25
C ASN A 264 -24.50 17.50 6.90
N LEU A 265 -24.53 17.64 8.23
CA LEU A 265 -25.66 18.23 8.97
C LEU A 265 -25.15 19.25 9.98
N LEU A 266 -25.98 20.27 10.26
CA LEU A 266 -25.62 21.23 11.30
C LEU A 266 -25.62 20.55 12.65
N GLY A 267 -24.51 20.68 13.35
CA GLY A 267 -24.43 20.33 14.75
C GLY A 267 -25.05 21.41 15.63
N ILE A 268 -25.98 21.02 16.51
CA ILE A 268 -26.63 21.94 17.44
C ILE A 268 -26.61 21.40 18.87
N GLU A 269 -26.37 22.28 19.84
CA GLU A 269 -26.36 21.98 21.27
C GLU A 269 -27.54 22.69 21.94
N ASN A 270 -28.28 22.01 22.81
CA ASN A 270 -29.31 22.66 23.62
C ASN A 270 -28.62 23.52 24.69
N THR A 271 -28.83 24.84 24.66
CA THR A 271 -28.23 25.80 25.59
C THR A 271 -29.25 26.48 26.50
N SER A 272 -30.52 26.14 26.32
CA SER A 272 -31.63 26.85 26.97
C SER A 272 -32.21 26.14 28.17
N GLY A 273 -31.95 24.85 28.33
CA GLY A 273 -32.70 23.98 29.23
C GLY A 273 -34.23 24.05 29.05
N ALA A 274 -34.72 24.48 27.89
CA ALA A 274 -36.12 24.86 27.69
C ALA A 274 -37.10 23.66 27.62
N ASP A 275 -38.35 23.94 27.99
CA ASP A 275 -39.45 22.97 28.14
C ASP A 275 -40.12 22.51 26.82
N ALA A 276 -39.46 22.65 25.66
CA ALA A 276 -40.05 22.24 24.38
C ALA A 276 -39.02 21.70 23.38
N LEU A 277 -39.40 20.64 22.68
CA LEU A 277 -38.67 20.10 21.53
C LEU A 277 -39.00 20.91 20.27
N PRO A 278 -38.03 21.63 19.67
CA PRO A 278 -38.30 22.45 18.49
C PRO A 278 -38.32 21.62 17.20
N ALA A 279 -39.12 22.07 16.23
CA ALA A 279 -39.20 21.45 14.90
C ALA A 279 -37.83 21.45 14.21
N GLY A 280 -37.57 20.41 13.42
CA GLY A 280 -36.35 20.29 12.61
C GLY A 280 -35.20 19.55 13.29
N VAL A 281 -35.31 19.25 14.58
CA VAL A 281 -34.30 18.47 15.31
C VAL A 281 -34.25 17.03 14.79
N ILE A 282 -33.04 16.55 14.54
CA ILE A 282 -32.72 15.21 14.06
C ILE A 282 -31.93 14.48 15.14
N VAL A 283 -32.38 13.26 15.47
CA VAL A 283 -31.78 12.39 16.48
C VAL A 283 -31.60 10.98 15.92
N GLY A 284 -30.73 10.20 16.57
CA GLY A 284 -30.63 8.76 16.30
C GLY A 284 -31.86 8.01 16.82
N TYR A 285 -32.17 6.86 16.23
CA TYR A 285 -33.34 6.05 16.60
C TYR A 285 -33.04 4.56 16.43
N THR A 286 -33.30 3.79 17.49
CA THR A 286 -33.02 2.35 17.54
C THR A 286 -34.24 1.47 17.27
N GLY A 287 -35.45 2.03 17.24
CA GLY A 287 -36.68 1.31 16.89
C GLY A 287 -36.79 1.00 15.39
N THR A 288 -37.95 0.57 14.90
CA THR A 288 -38.18 0.32 13.46
C THR A 288 -38.75 1.56 12.76
N ILE A 289 -38.61 1.67 11.44
CA ILE A 289 -39.26 2.73 10.64
C ILE A 289 -40.77 2.73 10.89
N ALA A 290 -41.38 1.55 11.02
CA ALA A 290 -42.81 1.41 11.29
C ALA A 290 -43.23 1.85 12.71
N SER A 291 -42.29 1.88 13.67
CA SER A 291 -42.54 2.32 15.05
C SER A 291 -42.16 3.78 15.31
N VAL A 292 -41.71 4.52 14.29
CA VAL A 292 -41.43 5.96 14.41
C VAL A 292 -42.70 6.65 14.90
N PRO A 293 -42.67 7.35 16.04
CA PRO A 293 -43.87 7.94 16.63
C PRO A 293 -44.45 9.07 15.79
N ASP A 294 -45.72 9.38 16.05
CA ASP A 294 -46.38 10.56 15.49
C ASP A 294 -45.54 11.83 15.71
N GLN A 295 -45.59 12.74 14.73
CA GLN A 295 -44.79 13.98 14.69
C GLN A 295 -43.28 13.78 14.60
N TRP A 296 -42.82 12.55 14.50
CA TRP A 296 -41.50 12.25 13.98
C TRP A 296 -41.64 11.71 12.55
N GLU A 297 -40.56 11.82 11.80
CA GLU A 297 -40.45 11.20 10.48
C GLU A 297 -39.08 10.56 10.31
N HIS A 298 -39.03 9.48 9.55
CA HIS A 298 -37.76 8.88 9.14
C HIS A 298 -37.01 9.85 8.24
N TYR A 299 -35.81 10.27 8.67
CA TYR A 299 -34.92 11.11 7.89
C TYR A 299 -34.07 10.27 6.92
N ALA A 300 -34.72 9.70 5.91
CA ALA A 300 -34.12 8.77 4.95
C ALA A 300 -32.99 9.39 4.10
N ARG A 301 -32.81 10.72 4.14
CA ARG A 301 -31.83 11.43 3.32
C ARG A 301 -30.38 11.09 3.68
N ILE A 302 -30.08 10.73 4.94
CA ILE A 302 -28.73 10.28 5.34
C ILE A 302 -28.33 9.03 4.55
N GLY A 303 -29.24 8.06 4.46
CA GLY A 303 -28.97 6.75 3.85
C GLY A 303 -27.88 5.96 4.57
N ALA A 304 -27.14 5.10 3.85
CA ALA A 304 -26.01 4.33 4.39
C ALA A 304 -24.73 5.17 4.54
N ARG A 305 -24.81 6.29 5.29
CA ARG A 305 -23.72 7.26 5.47
C ARG A 305 -23.58 7.67 6.94
N GLN A 306 -22.40 8.12 7.31
CA GLN A 306 -22.17 8.78 8.59
C GLN A 306 -22.53 10.27 8.50
N VAL A 307 -22.73 10.93 9.65
CA VAL A 307 -22.96 12.38 9.70
C VAL A 307 -21.64 13.08 9.99
N ARG A 308 -21.23 13.97 9.07
CA ARG A 308 -20.14 14.93 9.32
C ARG A 308 -20.74 16.23 9.83
N ILE A 309 -20.26 16.68 10.98
CA ILE A 309 -20.77 17.89 11.62
C ILE A 309 -20.32 19.10 10.81
N VAL A 310 -21.26 19.99 10.50
CA VAL A 310 -20.94 21.31 9.92
C VAL A 310 -21.50 22.41 10.80
N LYS A 311 -20.92 23.61 10.67
CA LYS A 311 -21.44 24.85 11.30
C LYS A 311 -22.02 25.83 10.29
N ASN A 312 -21.72 25.65 9.00
CA ASN A 312 -22.21 26.50 7.93
C ASN A 312 -23.48 25.89 7.33
N ALA A 313 -24.59 26.62 7.38
CA ALA A 313 -25.86 26.19 6.82
C ALA A 313 -25.79 25.81 5.33
N ASN A 314 -24.94 26.49 4.56
CA ASN A 314 -24.75 26.23 3.14
C ASN A 314 -24.13 24.86 2.86
N GLU A 315 -23.49 24.23 3.86
CA GLU A 315 -22.88 22.90 3.70
C GLU A 315 -23.88 21.77 3.97
N VAL A 316 -25.04 22.05 4.57
CA VAL A 316 -26.04 21.05 4.93
C VAL A 316 -26.51 20.25 3.72
N GLY A 317 -26.50 18.92 3.86
CA GLY A 317 -26.94 17.98 2.84
C GLY A 317 -25.93 17.73 1.73
N HIS A 318 -24.76 18.37 1.74
CA HIS A 318 -23.63 17.93 0.92
C HIS A 318 -23.18 16.55 1.35
N THR A 319 -22.74 15.75 0.38
CA THR A 319 -22.20 14.41 0.60
C THR A 319 -20.76 14.35 0.11
N GLY A 320 -19.94 13.52 0.74
CA GLY A 320 -18.56 13.28 0.35
C GLY A 320 -18.02 12.00 0.98
N GLY A 321 -16.70 11.85 0.96
CA GLY A 321 -16.01 10.67 1.47
C GLY A 321 -16.27 9.42 0.62
N SER A 322 -15.69 8.31 1.05
CA SER A 322 -15.88 7.00 0.42
C SER A 322 -15.80 5.90 1.47
N ASN A 323 -16.56 4.82 1.27
CA ASN A 323 -16.42 3.64 2.13
C ASN A 323 -15.24 2.78 1.74
N THR A 324 -14.68 2.99 0.54
CA THR A 324 -13.49 2.31 0.08
C THR A 324 -12.46 3.32 -0.35
N HIS A 325 -11.19 2.95 -0.27
CA HIS A 325 -10.12 3.72 -0.89
C HIS A 325 -9.11 2.76 -1.53
N ASP A 326 -8.20 3.32 -2.29
CA ASP A 326 -7.04 2.67 -2.87
C ASP A 326 -5.79 3.48 -2.53
N HIS A 327 -4.64 2.83 -2.70
CA HIS A 327 -3.34 3.48 -2.60
C HIS A 327 -2.60 3.27 -3.92
N ASN A 328 -1.79 4.28 -4.26
CA ASN A 328 -0.78 4.17 -5.29
C ASN A 328 0.59 4.18 -4.60
N LEU A 329 1.47 3.28 -5.01
CA LEU A 329 2.87 3.32 -4.59
C LEU A 329 3.74 3.85 -5.71
N GLN A 330 4.74 4.62 -5.31
CA GLN A 330 5.79 5.06 -6.23
C GLN A 330 6.71 3.88 -6.56
N ALA A 331 7.23 3.84 -7.79
CA ALA A 331 8.21 2.84 -8.18
C ALA A 331 9.45 2.92 -7.26
N HIS A 332 9.91 1.78 -6.77
CA HIS A 332 11.08 1.65 -5.91
C HIS A 332 12.15 0.73 -6.53
N GLN A 333 13.34 0.71 -5.93
CA GLN A 333 14.49 -0.07 -6.40
C GLN A 333 14.87 -1.12 -5.36
N HIS A 334 15.34 -2.27 -5.83
CA HIS A 334 16.00 -3.25 -4.96
C HIS A 334 17.49 -3.29 -5.30
N THR A 335 18.30 -3.65 -4.31
CA THR A 335 19.71 -3.92 -4.54
C THR A 335 20.02 -5.38 -4.26
N HIS A 336 20.65 -6.04 -5.22
CA HIS A 336 21.07 -7.43 -5.07
C HIS A 336 22.15 -7.56 -4.02
N ALA A 337 21.90 -8.33 -2.97
CA ALA A 337 22.92 -8.73 -2.02
C ALA A 337 23.39 -10.16 -2.31
N GLY A 338 24.44 -10.32 -3.12
CA GLY A 338 24.98 -11.66 -3.38
C GLY A 338 26.21 -11.67 -4.29
N SER A 339 27.21 -12.45 -3.91
CA SER A 339 28.29 -12.91 -4.78
C SER A 339 28.01 -14.38 -5.09
N HIS A 340 28.08 -14.78 -6.35
CA HIS A 340 28.05 -16.19 -6.74
C HIS A 340 29.42 -16.64 -7.24
N ASP A 341 29.68 -17.94 -7.13
CA ASP A 341 30.96 -18.54 -7.54
C ASP A 341 30.87 -19.06 -8.98
N HIS A 342 31.97 -18.94 -9.73
CA HIS A 342 32.09 -19.55 -11.04
C HIS A 342 33.02 -20.75 -10.96
N VAL A 343 32.64 -21.87 -11.59
CA VAL A 343 33.49 -23.05 -11.73
C VAL A 343 34.00 -23.09 -13.18
N GLU A 344 35.31 -23.05 -13.35
CA GLU A 344 35.96 -23.21 -14.65
C GLU A 344 35.76 -24.64 -15.17
N ALA A 345 35.33 -24.77 -16.43
CA ALA A 345 35.42 -26.02 -17.16
C ALA A 345 36.54 -25.87 -18.21
N GLU A 346 37.70 -26.49 -17.97
CA GLU A 346 38.73 -26.61 -19.00
C GLU A 346 38.33 -27.73 -19.97
N GLU A 347 38.03 -27.38 -21.22
CA GLU A 347 38.12 -28.35 -22.33
C GLU A 347 39.50 -28.22 -22.98
N GLU A 348 40.38 -29.19 -22.70
CA GLU A 348 41.70 -29.29 -23.34
C GLU A 348 41.51 -29.77 -24.79
N PHE A 349 41.61 -28.85 -25.75
CA PHE A 349 41.61 -29.23 -27.17
C PHE A 349 43.03 -29.61 -27.60
N GLU A 350 43.22 -30.90 -27.89
CA GLU A 350 44.43 -31.46 -28.51
C GLU A 350 44.79 -30.67 -29.78
N ALA A 351 45.85 -29.85 -29.68
CA ALA A 351 46.40 -29.14 -30.83
C ALA A 351 47.21 -30.13 -31.68
N SER A 352 46.57 -30.71 -32.69
CA SER A 352 47.29 -31.46 -33.72
C SER A 352 48.28 -30.52 -34.41
N ALA A 353 49.58 -30.68 -34.13
CA ALA A 353 50.62 -29.93 -34.79
C ALA A 353 50.55 -30.19 -36.31
N SER A 354 50.40 -29.13 -37.10
CA SER A 354 50.55 -29.21 -38.55
C SER A 354 51.93 -29.77 -38.85
N GLU A 355 51.99 -30.93 -39.51
CA GLU A 355 53.23 -31.52 -39.99
C GLU A 355 53.96 -30.52 -40.89
N ILE A 356 55.13 -30.06 -40.44
CA ILE A 356 56.08 -29.38 -41.32
C ILE A 356 56.64 -30.49 -42.23
N GLY A 357 56.24 -30.47 -43.51
CA GLY A 357 56.51 -31.50 -44.52
C GLY A 357 57.99 -31.80 -44.80
N THR A 358 58.67 -32.41 -43.83
CA THR A 358 59.98 -33.04 -43.98
C THR A 358 60.00 -34.37 -43.22
N PRO A 359 60.32 -35.51 -43.87
CA PRO A 359 59.90 -36.85 -43.43
C PRO A 359 60.75 -37.48 -42.30
N THR A 360 61.36 -36.72 -41.40
CA THR A 360 62.25 -37.30 -40.38
C THR A 360 62.26 -36.61 -39.02
N VAL A 361 61.34 -35.68 -38.76
CA VAL A 361 61.28 -35.00 -37.46
C VAL A 361 59.99 -35.34 -36.74
N THR A 362 60.02 -36.42 -35.96
CA THR A 362 59.02 -36.66 -34.91
C THR A 362 59.35 -35.73 -33.75
N LEU A 363 58.55 -34.68 -33.56
CA LEU A 363 58.58 -33.94 -32.29
C LEU A 363 57.95 -34.84 -31.23
N PRO A 364 58.54 -34.98 -30.03
CA PRO A 364 57.88 -35.69 -28.96
C PRO A 364 56.58 -34.93 -28.64
N ASP A 365 55.47 -35.66 -28.72
CA ASP A 365 54.17 -35.22 -28.26
C ASP A 365 54.18 -35.22 -26.74
N THR A 366 54.85 -34.22 -26.17
CA THR A 366 54.72 -33.92 -24.75
C THR A 366 53.50 -33.03 -24.63
N THR A 367 52.43 -33.57 -24.03
CA THR A 367 51.25 -32.86 -23.56
C THR A 367 51.61 -31.45 -23.11
N LYS A 368 51.17 -30.46 -23.89
CA LYS A 368 51.49 -29.05 -23.72
C LYS A 368 50.48 -28.40 -22.79
N SER A 369 50.40 -28.88 -21.55
CA SER A 369 49.57 -28.24 -20.55
C SER A 369 50.24 -26.95 -20.07
N HIS A 370 49.52 -25.84 -20.11
CA HIS A 370 49.87 -24.64 -19.37
C HIS A 370 48.62 -24.16 -18.65
N THR A 371 48.78 -23.65 -17.42
CA THR A 371 47.66 -23.24 -16.58
C THR A 371 47.51 -21.73 -16.62
N HIS A 372 46.29 -21.26 -16.87
CA HIS A 372 45.94 -19.86 -16.67
C HIS A 372 45.46 -19.64 -15.23
N VAL A 373 45.55 -18.39 -14.78
CA VAL A 373 44.72 -17.91 -13.67
C VAL A 373 43.70 -16.98 -14.32
N TRP A 374 42.43 -17.37 -14.30
CA TRP A 374 41.35 -16.53 -14.78
C TRP A 374 40.84 -15.65 -13.65
N THR A 375 40.57 -14.39 -13.97
CA THR A 375 39.90 -13.45 -13.07
C THR A 375 38.55 -13.09 -13.67
N ILE A 376 37.50 -13.25 -12.88
CA ILE A 376 36.14 -12.86 -13.25
C ILE A 376 35.77 -11.67 -12.37
N GLY A 377 35.57 -10.51 -13.00
CA GLY A 377 35.03 -9.33 -12.32
C GLY A 377 33.51 -9.40 -12.23
N SER A 378 32.94 -9.10 -11.06
CA SER A 378 31.50 -8.96 -10.87
C SER A 378 31.09 -7.48 -10.89
N THR A 379 29.93 -7.20 -11.47
CA THR A 379 29.19 -5.94 -11.25
C THR A 379 27.92 -6.31 -10.52
N GLN A 380 27.60 -5.61 -9.43
CA GLN A 380 26.36 -5.82 -8.70
C GLN A 380 25.18 -5.45 -9.63
N PRO A 381 24.28 -6.40 -9.95
CA PRO A 381 23.10 -6.05 -10.72
C PRO A 381 22.19 -5.15 -9.87
N THR A 382 21.45 -4.26 -10.54
CA THR A 382 20.35 -3.52 -9.93
C THR A 382 19.08 -3.91 -10.67
N CYS A 383 17.97 -3.99 -9.95
CA CYS A 383 16.65 -4.21 -10.51
C CYS A 383 15.74 -3.05 -10.10
N GLN A 384 14.80 -2.72 -11.00
CA GLN A 384 13.86 -1.63 -10.78
C GLN A 384 12.45 -2.15 -10.99
N SER A 385 11.52 -1.66 -10.17
CA SER A 385 10.10 -1.80 -10.46
C SER A 385 9.79 -1.18 -11.82
N THR A 386 8.97 -1.87 -12.60
CA THR A 386 8.59 -1.46 -13.96
C THR A 386 7.49 -0.39 -14.00
N GLY A 387 6.93 0.02 -12.86
CA GLY A 387 5.92 1.07 -12.81
C GLY A 387 5.36 1.31 -11.41
N ALA A 388 4.51 2.33 -11.30
CA ALA A 388 3.61 2.45 -10.17
C ALA A 388 2.60 1.30 -10.21
N PHE A 389 2.29 0.72 -9.05
CA PHE A 389 1.31 -0.35 -8.91
C PHE A 389 0.20 0.11 -7.96
N SER A 390 -1.01 -0.40 -8.22
CA SER A 390 -2.22 -0.08 -7.46
C SER A 390 -2.50 -1.17 -6.45
N CYS A 391 -2.77 -0.79 -5.21
CA CYS A 391 -3.35 -1.68 -4.22
C CYS A 391 -4.80 -2.04 -4.62
N ASP A 392 -5.30 -3.16 -4.12
CA ASP A 392 -6.73 -3.46 -4.18
C ASP A 392 -7.54 -2.45 -3.35
N SER A 393 -8.82 -2.29 -3.68
CA SER A 393 -9.71 -1.43 -2.89
C SER A 393 -10.42 -2.25 -1.82
N ALA A 394 -10.36 -1.78 -0.59
CA ALA A 394 -10.98 -2.41 0.58
C ALA A 394 -11.97 -1.46 1.27
N ASP A 395 -12.85 -2.00 2.12
CA ASP A 395 -13.70 -1.20 2.99
C ASP A 395 -12.82 -0.53 4.08
N GLY A 396 -12.70 0.79 4.00
CA GLY A 396 -11.83 1.59 4.85
C GLY A 396 -12.54 2.18 6.07
N ARG A 397 -13.81 1.81 6.32
CA ARG A 397 -14.56 2.37 7.44
C ARG A 397 -14.05 1.82 8.77
N ALA A 398 -13.79 2.70 9.73
CA ALA A 398 -13.65 2.33 11.13
C ALA A 398 -14.92 1.67 11.68
N ALA A 399 -14.81 0.96 12.80
CA ALA A 399 -15.92 0.23 13.40
C ALA A 399 -17.15 1.12 13.61
N TYR A 400 -18.32 0.70 13.10
CA TYR A 400 -19.56 1.46 13.19
C TYR A 400 -20.75 0.59 13.62
N GLN A 401 -21.75 1.28 14.16
CA GLN A 401 -23.07 0.75 14.48
C GLN A 401 -24.14 1.46 13.65
N GLU A 402 -25.01 0.68 13.03
CA GLU A 402 -26.11 1.18 12.24
C GLU A 402 -27.29 1.64 13.11
N LEU A 403 -27.87 2.79 12.74
CA LEU A 403 -29.08 3.35 13.36
C LEU A 403 -29.94 4.12 12.34
N ILE A 404 -31.23 4.26 12.64
CA ILE A 404 -32.11 5.14 11.87
C ILE A 404 -31.93 6.57 12.38
N PHE A 405 -32.11 7.56 11.52
CA PHE A 405 -32.25 8.95 11.94
C PHE A 405 -33.70 9.39 11.79
N ILE A 406 -34.24 10.06 12.80
CA ILE A 406 -35.60 10.61 12.77
C ILE A 406 -35.56 12.11 13.00
N LYS A 407 -36.47 12.82 12.33
CA LYS A 407 -36.64 14.26 12.42
C LYS A 407 -37.95 14.60 13.10
N TYR A 408 -37.94 15.56 14.01
CA TYR A 408 -39.15 16.04 14.66
C TYR A 408 -39.87 17.08 13.78
N GLU A 409 -41.11 16.77 13.42
CA GLU A 409 -41.99 17.56 12.55
C GLU A 409 -43.39 17.68 13.18
N PRO A 410 -43.67 18.75 13.95
CA PRO A 410 -44.96 18.94 14.58
C PRO A 410 -46.10 19.08 13.57
N TYR A 411 -47.34 18.73 13.95
CA TYR A 411 -48.49 18.84 13.05
C TYR A 411 -48.71 20.23 12.44
N SER A 412 -48.26 21.29 13.11
CA SER A 412 -48.34 22.68 12.61
C SER A 412 -47.45 22.94 11.39
N THR A 413 -46.38 22.16 11.16
CA THR A 413 -45.51 22.30 9.98
C THR A 413 -45.97 21.47 8.79
N ARG A 414 -46.75 20.39 9.00
CA ARG A 414 -47.23 19.46 7.95
C ARG A 414 -48.32 20.03 7.00
N ILE A 415 -48.86 21.23 7.25
CA ILE A 415 -49.99 21.80 6.46
C ILE A 415 -49.58 22.32 5.06
N ARG A 416 -48.29 22.35 4.69
CA ARG A 416 -47.87 22.98 3.42
C ARG A 416 -48.03 22.17 2.13
N GLY A 417 -48.57 20.94 2.16
CA GLY A 417 -48.76 20.11 0.95
C GLY A 417 -50.18 19.60 0.66
N GLY A 418 -51.12 19.73 1.61
CA GLY A 418 -52.45 19.15 1.49
C GLY A 418 -53.50 20.18 1.11
N LEU A 419 -53.91 20.17 -0.16
CA LEU A 419 -55.07 20.89 -0.66
C LEU A 419 -56.30 20.58 0.23
N ILE A 420 -56.73 21.51 1.06
CA ILE A 420 -58.02 21.42 1.76
C ILE A 420 -59.10 21.50 0.69
N LYS A 421 -59.63 20.35 0.25
CA LYS A 421 -60.89 20.32 -0.51
C LYS A 421 -61.99 20.82 0.43
N GLY A 422 -62.33 22.10 0.26
CA GLY A 422 -63.44 22.73 0.95
C GLY A 422 -64.70 21.90 0.77
N GLY A 423 -65.29 21.50 1.90
CA GLY A 423 -66.64 20.97 1.93
C GLY A 423 -67.61 22.05 1.47
N ALA A 424 -68.30 21.80 0.36
CA ALA A 424 -69.47 22.56 0.00
C ALA A 424 -70.57 22.22 1.01
N VAL A 425 -70.93 23.21 1.83
CA VAL A 425 -72.17 23.22 2.60
C VAL A 425 -73.30 23.52 1.60
N ALA A 426 -74.19 22.56 1.37
CA ALA A 426 -75.41 22.77 0.61
C ALA A 426 -76.38 23.62 1.45
N ALA A 427 -76.89 24.69 0.83
CA ALA A 427 -78.08 25.42 1.24
C ALA A 427 -79.26 24.95 0.38
#